data_AF-A0A6C0BNN7-F1
#
_entry.id   AF-A0A6C0BNN7-F1
#
_cell.length_a   1.000
_cell.length_b   1.000
_cell.length_c   1.000
_cell.angle_alpha   90.00
_cell.angle_beta   90.00
_cell.angle_gamma   90.00
#
_symmetry.space_group_name_H-M   'P 1'
#
loop_
_entity.id
_entity.type
_entity.pdbx_description
1 polymer ?
#
loop_
_entity_poly.entity_id
_entity_poly.type
_entity_poly.pdbx_seq_one_letter_code
_entity_poly.pdbx_strand_id
1 'polypeptide(L)'
;MRLILVDWMIDVCEEYRLITATLFTSVSMVDRMLASNVEINSKTLQLVGCTCMMIASKFHDLHPAAADDFVYVSDHAFDRWALLEMEQRVLETLDYNLMRPTPYTFLDVYSKAGGYARGDEGYYLTRLVLETALLHPEHNRFLPSLLTTAAVSLAHTLINPDPEEDEKQQWAQTEILKMSGYTCEDLVEPLEALRGWIQDIASHTHRPFCFP
;
A
#
# COMPACT_ATOMS: atom_id res chain seq x y z
N MET A 1 4.39 2.40 -15.83
CA MET A 1 3.76 1.06 -15.87
C MET A 1 3.40 0.54 -14.49
N ARG A 2 4.30 0.63 -13.48
CA ARG A 2 3.98 0.29 -12.07
C ARG A 2 2.74 1.00 -11.54
N LEU A 3 2.65 2.33 -11.70
CA LEU A 3 1.48 3.12 -11.27
C LEU A 3 0.18 2.53 -11.80
N ILE A 4 0.10 2.27 -13.11
CA ILE A 4 -1.07 1.68 -13.79
C ILE A 4 -1.39 0.29 -13.21
N LEU A 5 -0.38 -0.54 -12.94
CA LEU A 5 -0.59 -1.85 -12.33
C LEU A 5 -1.16 -1.70 -10.92
N VAL A 6 -0.55 -0.87 -10.06
CA VAL A 6 -0.97 -0.72 -8.66
C VAL A 6 -2.37 -0.13 -8.55
N ASP A 7 -2.68 0.87 -9.39
CA ASP A 7 -4.02 1.44 -9.53
C ASP A 7 -5.04 0.35 -9.88
N TRP A 8 -4.76 -0.45 -10.91
CA TRP A 8 -5.59 -1.61 -11.26
C TRP A 8 -5.69 -2.65 -10.14
N MET A 9 -4.60 -2.92 -9.41
CA MET A 9 -4.63 -3.87 -8.27
C MET A 9 -5.53 -3.38 -7.13
N ILE A 10 -5.65 -2.06 -6.92
CA ILE A 10 -6.58 -1.47 -5.95
C ILE A 10 -8.01 -1.82 -6.36
N ASP A 11 -8.38 -1.58 -7.62
CA ASP A 11 -9.72 -1.92 -8.15
C ASP A 11 -10.03 -3.42 -7.99
N VAL A 12 -9.07 -4.30 -8.31
CA VAL A 12 -9.25 -5.76 -8.15
C VAL A 12 -9.42 -6.14 -6.67
N CYS A 13 -8.65 -5.55 -5.76
CA CYS A 13 -8.83 -5.78 -4.33
C CYS A 13 -10.23 -5.36 -3.85
N GLU A 14 -10.76 -4.26 -4.35
CA GLU A 14 -12.12 -3.79 -4.02
C GLU A 14 -13.20 -4.73 -4.58
N GLU A 15 -13.11 -5.09 -5.85
CA GLU A 15 -14.08 -5.97 -6.53
C GLU A 15 -14.15 -7.35 -5.86
N TYR A 16 -13.00 -7.95 -5.55
CA TYR A 16 -12.91 -9.25 -4.89
C TYR A 16 -12.96 -9.19 -3.36
N ARG A 17 -13.15 -7.99 -2.79
CA ARG A 17 -13.21 -7.75 -1.33
C ARG A 17 -12.02 -8.33 -0.56
N LEU A 18 -10.84 -8.28 -1.16
CA LEU A 18 -9.60 -8.68 -0.51
C LEU A 18 -9.28 -7.68 0.61
N ILE A 19 -8.74 -8.17 1.73
CA ILE A 19 -8.43 -7.28 2.84
C ILE A 19 -7.24 -6.36 2.51
N THR A 20 -7.16 -5.22 3.17
CA THR A 20 -6.09 -4.23 2.98
C THR A 20 -4.69 -4.80 3.14
N ALA A 21 -4.50 -5.71 4.10
CA ALA A 21 -3.22 -6.39 4.28
C ALA A 21 -2.78 -7.12 3.00
N THR A 22 -3.71 -7.73 2.27
CA THR A 22 -3.47 -8.40 0.99
C THR A 22 -2.93 -7.41 -0.04
N LEU A 23 -3.57 -6.25 -0.22
CA LEU A 23 -3.11 -5.21 -1.15
C LEU A 23 -1.66 -4.77 -0.84
N PHE A 24 -1.39 -4.37 0.40
CA PHE A 24 -0.08 -3.86 0.80
C PHE A 24 1.02 -4.92 0.65
N THR A 25 0.76 -6.15 1.07
CA THR A 25 1.71 -7.25 0.92
C THR A 25 1.95 -7.59 -0.55
N SER A 26 0.90 -7.54 -1.39
CA SER A 26 1.00 -7.76 -2.84
C SER A 26 1.89 -6.71 -3.51
N VAL A 27 1.66 -5.42 -3.23
CA VAL A 27 2.46 -4.32 -3.80
C VAL A 27 3.91 -4.42 -3.33
N SER A 28 4.16 -4.75 -2.07
CA SER A 28 5.51 -5.02 -1.54
C SER A 28 6.22 -6.15 -2.30
N MET A 29 5.51 -7.23 -2.63
CA MET A 29 6.06 -8.31 -3.44
C MET A 29 6.32 -7.86 -4.89
N VAL A 30 5.40 -7.12 -5.51
CA VAL A 30 5.58 -6.57 -6.87
C VAL A 30 6.81 -5.67 -6.95
N ASP A 31 6.99 -4.76 -5.99
CA ASP A 31 8.12 -3.84 -5.97
C ASP A 31 9.46 -4.56 -5.84
N ARG A 32 9.50 -5.63 -5.03
CA ARG A 32 10.69 -6.46 -4.89
C ARG A 32 10.97 -7.33 -6.11
N MET A 33 9.92 -7.80 -6.79
CA MET A 33 10.06 -8.46 -8.09
C MET A 33 10.65 -7.51 -9.13
N LEU A 34 10.15 -6.26 -9.20
CA LEU A 34 10.65 -5.22 -10.09
C LEU A 34 12.09 -4.78 -9.75
N ALA A 35 12.47 -4.81 -8.47
CA ALA A 35 13.83 -4.51 -8.02
C ALA A 35 14.81 -5.68 -8.19
N SER A 36 14.33 -6.88 -8.53
CA SER A 36 15.17 -8.06 -8.74
C SER A 36 15.81 -8.06 -10.14
N ASN A 37 16.73 -9.00 -10.38
CA ASN A 37 17.35 -9.19 -11.71
C ASN A 37 16.43 -9.93 -12.71
N VAL A 38 15.16 -10.16 -12.35
CA VAL A 38 14.19 -10.80 -13.24
C VAL A 38 13.71 -9.81 -14.28
N GLU A 39 13.87 -10.15 -15.56
CA GLU A 39 13.33 -9.34 -16.64
C GLU A 39 11.79 -9.40 -16.65
N ILE A 40 11.17 -8.29 -16.30
CA ILE A 40 9.72 -8.10 -16.31
C ILE A 40 9.40 -7.08 -17.41
N ASN A 41 8.64 -7.53 -18.41
CA ASN A 41 8.19 -6.66 -19.49
C ASN A 41 6.73 -6.26 -19.26
N SER A 42 6.21 -5.37 -20.12
CA SER A 42 4.83 -4.90 -20.03
C SER A 42 3.77 -6.00 -20.04
N LYS A 43 4.03 -7.10 -20.75
CA LYS A 43 3.10 -8.23 -20.90
C LYS A 43 3.09 -9.14 -19.67
N THR A 44 4.22 -9.28 -18.99
CA THR A 44 4.34 -10.11 -17.80
C THR A 44 4.06 -9.35 -16.50
N LEU A 45 3.99 -8.02 -16.54
CA LEU A 45 3.77 -7.19 -15.36
C LEU A 45 2.41 -7.45 -14.69
N GLN A 46 1.33 -7.60 -15.46
CA GLN A 46 0.01 -7.94 -14.91
C GLN A 46 -0.01 -9.35 -14.31
N LEU A 47 0.64 -10.32 -14.97
CA LEU A 47 0.82 -11.67 -14.45
C LEU A 47 1.54 -11.65 -13.09
N VAL A 48 2.63 -10.88 -12.95
CA VAL A 48 3.31 -10.70 -11.66
C VAL A 48 2.38 -10.10 -10.61
N GLY A 49 1.63 -9.05 -10.95
CA GLY A 49 0.66 -8.42 -10.03
C GLY A 49 -0.39 -9.40 -9.52
N CYS A 50 -1.06 -10.11 -10.44
CA CYS A 50 -2.05 -11.14 -10.09
C CYS A 50 -1.46 -12.25 -9.23
N THR A 51 -0.27 -12.76 -9.59
CA THR A 51 0.40 -13.78 -8.79
C THR A 51 0.72 -13.28 -7.39
N CYS A 52 1.23 -12.05 -7.23
CA CYS A 52 1.49 -11.47 -5.91
C CYS A 52 0.21 -11.33 -5.08
N MET A 53 -0.93 -10.96 -5.68
CA MET A 53 -2.23 -10.92 -5.02
C MET A 53 -2.74 -12.30 -4.62
N MET A 54 -2.61 -13.29 -5.51
CA MET A 54 -2.96 -14.67 -5.21
C MET A 54 -2.13 -15.20 -4.04
N ILE A 55 -0.82 -14.95 -4.02
CA ILE A 55 0.05 -15.35 -2.92
C ILE A 55 -0.36 -14.63 -1.63
N ALA A 56 -0.49 -13.30 -1.64
CA ALA A 56 -0.82 -12.52 -0.44
C ALA A 56 -2.17 -12.94 0.17
N SER A 57 -3.18 -13.18 -0.67
CA SER A 57 -4.52 -13.56 -0.19
C SER A 57 -4.51 -14.90 0.55
N LYS A 58 -3.64 -15.85 0.17
CA LYS A 58 -3.45 -17.12 0.90
C LYS A 58 -2.99 -16.94 2.34
N PHE A 59 -2.35 -15.82 2.68
CA PHE A 59 -1.86 -15.55 4.04
C PHE A 59 -2.80 -14.67 4.86
N HIS A 60 -3.56 -13.80 4.20
CA HIS A 60 -4.29 -12.72 4.83
C HIS A 60 -5.80 -12.92 4.83
N ASP A 61 -6.37 -13.49 3.76
CA ASP A 61 -7.81 -13.62 3.57
C ASP A 61 -8.33 -14.96 4.12
N LEU A 62 -9.52 -14.92 4.72
CA LEU A 62 -10.20 -16.14 5.18
C LEU A 62 -10.58 -17.04 4.01
N HIS A 63 -10.92 -16.43 2.87
CA HIS A 63 -11.28 -17.09 1.62
C HIS A 63 -10.40 -16.50 0.50
N PRO A 64 -9.19 -17.05 0.28
CA PRO A 64 -8.30 -16.56 -0.76
C PRO A 64 -8.93 -16.69 -2.15
N ALA A 65 -8.68 -15.72 -3.02
CA ALA A 65 -9.12 -15.78 -4.42
C ALA A 65 -8.40 -16.92 -5.16
N ALA A 66 -9.15 -17.64 -5.98
CA ALA A 66 -8.64 -18.78 -6.74
C ALA A 66 -7.83 -18.30 -7.96
N ALA A 67 -6.98 -19.18 -8.49
CA ALA A 67 -6.21 -18.88 -9.70
C ALA A 67 -7.12 -18.51 -10.89
N ASP A 68 -8.28 -19.15 -11.00
CA ASP A 68 -9.25 -18.89 -12.08
C ASP A 68 -9.90 -17.50 -11.97
N ASP A 69 -10.01 -16.95 -10.76
CA ASP A 69 -10.49 -15.58 -10.54
C ASP A 69 -9.51 -14.56 -11.15
N PHE A 70 -8.21 -14.78 -10.96
CA PHE A 70 -7.17 -13.91 -11.53
C PHE A 70 -7.02 -14.06 -13.04
N VAL A 71 -7.29 -15.25 -13.58
CA VAL A 71 -7.36 -15.47 -15.04
C VAL A 71 -8.55 -14.72 -15.63
N TYR A 72 -9.70 -14.73 -14.93
CA TYR A 72 -10.89 -14.02 -15.37
C TYR A 72 -10.72 -12.50 -15.32
N VAL A 73 -10.26 -11.93 -14.19
CA VAL A 73 -10.12 -10.48 -14.03
C VAL A 73 -9.06 -9.86 -14.95
N SER A 74 -8.11 -10.67 -15.42
CA SER A 74 -7.09 -10.25 -16.39
C SER A 74 -7.56 -10.37 -17.84
N ASP A 75 -8.86 -10.59 -18.09
CA ASP A 75 -9.43 -10.82 -19.42
C ASP A 75 -8.68 -11.92 -20.20
N HIS A 76 -8.34 -13.02 -19.50
CA HIS A 76 -7.61 -14.15 -20.05
C HIS A 76 -6.26 -13.77 -20.70
N ALA A 77 -5.60 -12.70 -20.23
CA ALA A 77 -4.27 -12.30 -20.70
C ALA A 77 -3.20 -13.38 -20.49
N PHE A 78 -3.43 -14.29 -19.53
CA PHE A 78 -2.63 -15.47 -19.25
C PHE A 78 -3.52 -16.61 -18.77
N ASP A 79 -3.01 -17.84 -18.83
CA ASP A 79 -3.72 -19.01 -18.34
C ASP A 79 -3.34 -19.39 -16.90
N ARG A 80 -4.08 -20.33 -16.33
CA ARG A 80 -3.86 -20.84 -14.98
C ARG A 80 -2.45 -21.40 -14.79
N TRP A 81 -1.88 -22.03 -15.82
CA TRP A 81 -0.54 -22.62 -15.74
C TRP A 81 0.55 -21.55 -15.65
N ALA A 82 0.45 -20.49 -16.45
CA ALA A 82 1.35 -19.34 -16.35
C ALA A 82 1.29 -18.68 -14.97
N LEU A 83 0.10 -18.58 -14.37
CA LEU A 83 -0.06 -18.05 -13.00
C LEU A 83 0.66 -18.90 -11.96
N LEU A 84 0.58 -20.23 -12.06
CA LEU A 84 1.25 -21.17 -11.15
C LEU A 84 2.77 -21.22 -11.36
N GLU A 85 3.24 -21.14 -12.60
CA GLU A 85 4.66 -21.04 -12.90
C GLU A 85 5.24 -19.72 -12.35
N MET A 86 4.50 -18.62 -12.53
CA MET A 86 4.88 -17.34 -11.93
C MET A 86 4.86 -17.40 -10.40
N GLU A 87 3.93 -18.14 -9.77
CA GLU A 87 3.92 -18.33 -8.32
C GLU A 87 5.23 -18.93 -7.85
N GLN A 88 5.69 -20.03 -8.47
CA GLN A 88 6.98 -20.63 -8.14
C GLN A 88 8.12 -19.62 -8.31
N ARG A 89 8.13 -18.87 -9.41
CA ARG A 89 9.16 -17.86 -9.69
C ARG A 89 9.18 -16.73 -8.66
N VAL A 90 8.02 -16.23 -8.22
CA VAL A 90 7.92 -15.21 -7.17
C VAL A 90 8.46 -15.75 -5.85
N LEU A 91 8.09 -16.97 -5.46
CA LEU A 91 8.56 -17.60 -4.23
C LEU A 91 10.09 -17.75 -4.21
N GLU A 92 10.67 -18.25 -5.31
CA GLU A 92 12.12 -18.42 -5.45
C GLU A 92 12.86 -17.07 -5.49
N THR A 93 12.36 -16.10 -6.25
CA THR A 93 12.99 -14.77 -6.39
C THR A 93 13.01 -14.01 -5.07
N LEU A 94 11.94 -14.17 -4.26
CA LEU A 94 11.81 -13.50 -2.97
C LEU A 94 12.39 -14.32 -1.80
N ASP A 95 13.03 -15.46 -2.07
CA ASP A 95 13.58 -16.40 -1.07
C ASP A 95 12.56 -16.73 0.03
N TYR A 96 11.30 -16.95 -0.37
CA TYR A 96 10.16 -17.21 0.51
C TYR A 96 9.92 -16.14 1.60
N ASN A 97 10.59 -15.00 1.55
CA ASN A 97 10.42 -13.90 2.48
C ASN A 97 9.27 -13.01 2.02
N LEU A 98 8.03 -13.46 2.19
CA LEU A 98 6.83 -12.81 1.63
C LEU A 98 6.21 -11.75 2.54
N MET A 99 6.28 -11.96 3.86
CA MET A 99 5.56 -11.18 4.87
C MET A 99 6.43 -10.08 5.50
N ARG A 100 7.08 -9.26 4.67
CA ARG A 100 7.81 -8.10 5.18
C ARG A 100 6.81 -7.09 5.77
N PRO A 101 7.09 -6.47 6.94
CA PRO A 101 6.21 -5.46 7.51
C PRO A 101 5.92 -4.34 6.51
N THR A 102 4.64 -4.05 6.31
CA THR A 102 4.16 -2.98 5.42
C THR A 102 3.71 -1.78 6.25
N PRO A 103 3.51 -0.60 5.64
CA PRO A 103 2.94 0.54 6.37
C PRO A 103 1.61 0.19 7.06
N TYR A 104 0.77 -0.61 6.39
CA TYR A 104 -0.47 -1.12 6.97
C TYR A 104 -0.23 -2.02 8.20
N THR A 105 0.84 -2.82 8.23
CA THR A 105 1.20 -3.61 9.43
C THR A 105 1.39 -2.71 10.65
N PHE A 106 2.09 -1.58 10.49
CA PHE A 106 2.30 -0.62 11.59
C PHE A 106 1.03 0.13 11.96
N LEU A 107 0.15 0.42 11.00
CA LEU A 107 -1.16 1.02 11.28
C LEU A 107 -1.99 0.11 12.20
N ASP A 108 -2.00 -1.19 11.91
CA ASP A 108 -2.67 -2.18 12.75
C ASP A 108 -2.04 -2.31 14.14
N VAL A 109 -0.72 -2.13 14.27
CA VAL A 109 -0.03 -2.10 15.57
C VAL A 109 -0.45 -0.86 16.37
N TYR A 110 -0.42 0.32 15.76
CA TYR A 110 -0.82 1.58 16.43
C TYR A 110 -2.30 1.56 16.82
N SER A 111 -3.15 0.95 16.00
CA SER A 111 -4.57 0.80 16.31
C SER A 111 -4.82 -0.05 17.55
N LYS A 112 -4.09 -1.16 17.70
CA LYS A 112 -4.21 -2.06 18.87
C LYS A 112 -3.63 -1.46 20.15
N ALA A 113 -2.69 -0.54 20.01
CA ALA A 113 -1.97 0.02 21.15
C ALA A 113 -2.70 1.19 21.84
N GLY A 114 -3.91 1.53 21.40
CA GLY A 114 -4.84 2.39 22.15
C GLY A 114 -4.93 3.84 21.69
N GLY A 115 -4.20 4.24 20.64
CA GLY A 115 -4.23 5.61 20.14
C GLY A 115 -5.14 5.87 18.93
N TYR A 116 -5.56 4.84 18.19
CA TYR A 116 -6.14 4.99 16.84
C TYR A 116 -7.04 3.77 16.43
N ALA A 117 -8.17 3.57 17.11
CA ALA A 117 -8.92 2.32 17.02
C ALA A 117 -9.56 2.09 15.64
N ARG A 118 -9.75 0.82 15.26
CA ARG A 118 -10.55 0.47 14.06
C ARG A 118 -11.98 0.95 14.28
N GLY A 119 -12.44 1.89 13.46
CA GLY A 119 -13.73 2.54 13.61
C GLY A 119 -13.62 4.06 13.75
N ASP A 120 -12.44 4.57 14.15
CA ASP A 120 -12.17 5.99 14.23
C ASP A 120 -11.94 6.58 12.83
N GLU A 121 -12.44 7.80 12.59
CA GLU A 121 -12.23 8.53 11.34
C GLU A 121 -10.74 8.65 10.99
N GLY A 122 -9.90 8.85 12.02
CA GLY A 122 -8.45 8.85 11.90
C GLY A 122 -7.94 7.58 11.24
N TYR A 123 -8.34 6.40 11.71
CA TYR A 123 -7.82 5.13 11.20
C TYR A 123 -8.09 4.98 9.70
N TYR A 124 -9.31 5.30 9.26
CA TYR A 124 -9.68 5.22 7.86
C TYR A 124 -8.96 6.27 7.01
N LEU A 125 -8.79 7.49 7.53
CA LEU A 125 -8.05 8.53 6.82
C LEU A 125 -6.57 8.19 6.68
N THR A 126 -5.93 7.68 7.74
CA THR A 126 -4.54 7.20 7.67
C THR A 126 -4.40 6.05 6.67
N ARG A 127 -5.33 5.10 6.69
CA ARG A 127 -5.33 4.00 5.72
C ARG A 127 -5.41 4.55 4.29
N LEU A 128 -6.31 5.49 4.03
CA LEU A 128 -6.45 6.13 2.72
C LEU A 128 -5.14 6.83 2.30
N VAL A 129 -4.50 7.59 3.20
CA VAL A 129 -3.21 8.26 2.95
C VAL A 129 -2.10 7.23 2.64
N LEU A 130 -2.12 6.07 3.28
CA LEU A 130 -1.15 5.01 2.98
C LEU A 130 -1.46 4.30 1.66
N GLU A 131 -2.73 4.11 1.31
CA GLU A 131 -3.14 3.55 0.02
C GLU A 131 -2.76 4.48 -1.14
N THR A 132 -2.92 5.80 -0.99
CA THR A 132 -2.44 6.75 -1.99
C THR A 132 -0.91 6.71 -2.14
N ALA A 133 -0.17 6.52 -1.04
CA ALA A 133 1.27 6.36 -1.11
C ALA A 133 1.71 5.13 -1.93
N LEU A 134 0.90 4.05 -1.99
CA LEU A 134 1.23 2.85 -2.78
C LEU A 134 1.36 3.14 -4.27
N LEU A 135 0.66 4.15 -4.79
CA LEU A 135 0.72 4.57 -6.20
C LEU A 135 2.12 5.11 -6.58
N HIS A 136 2.83 5.69 -5.61
CA HIS A 136 4.12 6.34 -5.80
C HIS A 136 5.27 5.38 -5.42
N PRO A 137 6.14 4.95 -6.35
CA PRO A 137 7.24 4.05 -6.02
C PRO A 137 8.22 4.62 -4.99
N GLU A 138 8.29 5.95 -4.87
CA GLU A 138 9.15 6.65 -3.93
C GLU A 138 8.81 6.36 -2.46
N HIS A 139 7.62 5.83 -2.14
CA HIS A 139 7.27 5.46 -0.77
C HIS A 139 8.22 4.40 -0.19
N ASN A 140 8.82 3.56 -1.03
CA ASN A 140 9.79 2.53 -0.64
C ASN A 140 11.10 3.10 -0.07
N ARG A 141 11.38 4.41 -0.24
CA ARG A 141 12.56 5.06 0.37
C ARG A 141 12.43 5.20 1.89
N PHE A 142 11.20 5.20 2.40
CA PHE A 142 10.92 5.36 3.81
C PHE A 142 10.76 4.01 4.50
N LEU A 143 11.13 3.95 5.78
CA LEU A 143 10.77 2.81 6.60
C LEU A 143 9.24 2.71 6.72
N PRO A 144 8.64 1.51 6.64
CA PRO A 144 7.20 1.35 6.76
C PRO A 144 6.62 1.95 8.06
N SER A 145 7.33 1.80 9.18
CA SER A 145 6.97 2.42 10.46
C SER A 145 6.95 3.94 10.38
N LEU A 146 7.99 4.54 9.81
CA LEU A 146 8.12 5.99 9.67
C LEU A 146 7.02 6.58 8.79
N LEU A 147 6.76 5.95 7.64
CA LEU A 147 5.71 6.37 6.72
C LEU A 147 4.33 6.30 7.39
N THR A 148 4.06 5.24 8.16
CA THR A 148 2.82 5.13 8.92
C THR A 148 2.70 6.18 10.02
N THR A 149 3.78 6.45 10.77
CA THR A 149 3.77 7.52 11.78
C THR A 149 3.47 8.88 11.13
N ALA A 150 4.08 9.18 9.99
CA ALA A 150 3.80 10.40 9.25
C ALA A 150 2.34 10.46 8.74
N ALA A 151 1.82 9.37 8.20
CA ALA A 151 0.44 9.30 7.73
C ALA A 151 -0.59 9.48 8.86
N VAL A 152 -0.33 8.90 10.03
CA VAL A 152 -1.15 9.12 11.25
C VAL A 152 -1.14 10.58 11.66
N SER A 153 0.05 11.19 11.73
CA SER A 153 0.18 12.60 12.09
C SER A 153 -0.56 13.50 11.09
N LEU A 154 -0.43 13.21 9.80
CA LEU A 154 -1.16 13.93 8.75
C LEU A 154 -2.68 13.78 8.92
N ALA A 155 -3.18 12.56 9.09
CA ALA A 155 -4.60 12.31 9.31
C ALA A 155 -5.14 13.03 10.56
N HIS A 156 -4.37 13.04 11.65
CA HIS A 156 -4.73 13.79 12.86
C HIS A 156 -4.88 15.29 12.57
N THR A 157 -3.92 15.90 11.87
CA THR A 157 -3.98 17.34 11.52
C THR A 157 -5.14 17.67 10.58
N LEU A 158 -5.52 16.75 9.71
CA LEU A 158 -6.65 16.94 8.79
C LEU A 158 -8.01 16.88 9.50
N ILE A 159 -8.12 16.08 10.56
CA ILE A 159 -9.36 15.92 11.34
C ILE A 159 -9.51 17.04 12.38
N ASN A 160 -8.42 17.41 13.05
CA ASN A 160 -8.38 18.45 14.07
C ASN A 160 -7.49 19.62 13.62
N PRO A 161 -7.95 20.46 12.67
CA PRO A 161 -7.17 21.61 12.24
C PRO A 161 -7.16 22.66 13.35
N ASP A 162 -5.98 22.93 13.92
CA ASP A 162 -5.79 24.07 14.82
C ASP A 162 -5.13 25.22 14.03
N PRO A 163 -5.76 26.40 13.88
CA PRO A 163 -5.19 27.52 13.15
C PRO A 163 -4.14 28.32 13.95
N GLU A 164 -4.01 28.10 15.26
CA GLU A 164 -3.14 28.89 16.16
C GLU A 164 -1.84 28.16 16.56
N GLU A 165 -1.82 26.82 16.56
CA GLU A 165 -0.59 26.06 16.79
C GLU A 165 0.29 26.01 15.54
N ASP A 166 1.62 26.20 15.72
CA ASP A 166 2.60 25.97 14.64
C ASP A 166 2.41 24.54 14.13
N GLU A 167 2.25 24.35 12.81
CA GLU A 167 2.01 23.01 12.24
C GLU A 167 3.05 22.03 12.81
N LYS A 168 4.31 22.47 12.96
CA LYS A 168 5.44 21.72 13.57
C LYS A 168 5.16 21.14 14.97
N GLN A 169 4.33 21.80 15.76
CA GLN A 169 4.00 21.40 17.13
C GLN A 169 2.73 20.53 17.18
N GLN A 170 1.82 20.63 16.23
CA GLN A 170 0.59 19.82 16.19
C GLN A 170 0.87 18.33 15.96
N TRP A 171 1.81 17.99 15.08
CA TRP A 171 2.16 16.57 14.85
C TRP A 171 3.08 15.99 15.94
N ALA A 172 3.79 16.84 16.69
CA ALA A 172 4.67 16.47 17.81
C ALA A 172 3.94 15.86 19.02
N GLN A 173 2.62 16.11 19.13
CA GLN A 173 1.83 15.79 20.33
C GLN A 173 1.10 14.45 20.28
N THR A 174 1.13 13.75 19.14
CA THR A 174 0.43 12.45 19.03
C THR A 174 1.08 11.42 19.97
N GLU A 175 0.27 10.68 20.75
CA GLU A 175 0.78 9.58 21.61
C GLU A 175 1.58 8.55 20.80
N ILE A 176 1.29 8.46 19.50
CA ILE A 176 1.93 7.57 18.54
C ILE A 176 3.39 7.95 18.29
N LEU A 177 3.78 9.23 18.36
CA LEU A 177 5.20 9.61 18.31
C LEU A 177 5.98 9.00 19.47
N LYS A 178 5.44 9.07 20.70
CA LYS A 178 6.06 8.46 21.88
C LYS A 178 6.21 6.94 21.73
N MET A 179 5.25 6.30 21.08
CA MET A 179 5.30 4.86 20.80
C MET A 179 6.28 4.48 19.70
N SER A 180 6.40 5.30 18.67
CA SER A 180 7.25 5.04 17.50
C SER A 180 8.74 5.27 17.78
N GLY A 181 9.06 6.16 18.72
CA GLY A 181 10.44 6.58 19.02
C GLY A 181 11.04 7.55 17.99
N TYR A 182 10.27 7.99 16.98
CA TYR A 182 10.70 9.01 16.03
C TYR A 182 10.59 10.42 16.62
N THR A 183 11.45 11.29 16.13
CA THR A 183 11.42 12.72 16.45
C THR A 183 10.58 13.47 15.42
N CYS A 184 10.35 14.76 15.69
CA CYS A 184 9.71 15.61 14.70
C CYS A 184 10.58 15.73 13.43
N GLU A 185 11.89 15.88 13.57
CA GLU A 185 12.77 16.07 12.42
C GLU A 185 12.69 14.88 11.42
N ASP A 186 12.48 13.67 11.93
CA ASP A 186 12.34 12.45 11.12
C ASP A 186 11.09 12.44 10.23
N LEU A 187 10.00 13.11 10.62
CA LEU A 187 8.74 13.06 9.87
C LEU A 187 8.63 14.14 8.79
N VAL A 188 9.51 15.13 8.76
CA VAL A 188 9.41 16.26 7.82
C VAL A 188 9.38 15.77 6.37
N GLU A 189 10.37 14.96 5.97
CA GLU A 189 10.46 14.46 4.59
C GLU A 189 9.30 13.53 4.20
N PRO A 190 8.92 12.50 5.01
CA PRO A 190 7.73 11.70 4.74
C PRO A 190 6.44 12.50 4.65
N LEU A 191 6.23 13.51 5.51
CA LEU A 191 5.03 14.33 5.50
C LEU A 191 4.94 15.19 4.24
N GLU A 192 6.02 15.84 3.84
CA GLU A 192 6.08 16.60 2.59
C GLU A 192 5.80 15.72 1.38
N ALA A 193 6.36 14.49 1.38
CA ALA A 193 6.11 13.51 0.32
C ALA A 193 4.62 13.12 0.24
N LEU A 194 4.02 12.74 1.38
CA LEU A 194 2.61 12.37 1.46
C LEU A 194 1.70 13.50 0.97
N ARG A 195 1.96 14.75 1.40
CA ARG A 195 1.19 15.92 0.94
C ARG A 195 1.32 16.12 -0.57
N GLY A 196 2.54 16.02 -1.11
CA GLY A 196 2.79 16.14 -2.54
C GLY A 196 2.04 15.08 -3.36
N TRP A 197 2.05 13.83 -2.91
CA TRP A 197 1.32 12.72 -3.55
C TRP A 197 -0.19 12.91 -3.53
N ILE A 198 -0.75 13.34 -2.40
CA ILE A 198 -2.18 13.62 -2.29
C ILE A 198 -2.60 14.75 -3.24
N GLN A 199 -1.79 15.81 -3.35
CA GLN A 199 -2.05 16.92 -4.28
C GLN A 199 -1.96 16.47 -5.74
N ASP A 200 -0.97 15.62 -6.06
CA ASP A 200 -0.81 15.07 -7.41
C ASP A 200 -2.06 14.29 -7.83
N ILE A 201 -2.55 13.39 -6.99
CA ILE A 201 -3.77 12.61 -7.26
C ILE A 201 -4.98 13.54 -7.41
N ALA A 202 -5.15 14.51 -6.50
CA ALA A 202 -6.26 15.46 -6.57
C ALA A 202 -6.28 16.29 -7.87
N SER A 203 -5.13 16.51 -8.50
CA SER A 203 -5.05 17.21 -9.78
C SER A 203 -5.42 16.32 -10.98
N HIS A 204 -5.34 14.99 -10.84
CA HIS A 204 -5.57 14.01 -11.91
C HIS A 204 -6.98 13.41 -11.91
N THR A 205 -7.74 13.49 -10.80
CA THR A 205 -9.12 12.98 -10.69
C THR A 205 -10.15 13.69 -11.58
N HIS A 206 -9.78 14.79 -12.25
CA HIS A 206 -10.61 15.46 -13.24
C HIS A 206 -10.53 14.89 -14.67
N ARG A 207 -9.72 13.84 -14.92
CA ARG A 207 -9.71 13.16 -16.21
C ARG A 207 -10.46 11.83 -16.10
N PRO A 208 -11.60 11.65 -16.80
CA PRO A 208 -12.19 10.33 -16.90
C PRO A 208 -11.19 9.44 -17.63
N PHE A 209 -10.66 8.44 -16.94
CA PHE A 209 -9.89 7.37 -17.57
C PHE A 209 -10.85 6.56 -18.44
N CYS A 210 -11.09 7.03 -19.67
CA CYS A 210 -11.59 6.18 -20.74
C CYS A 210 -10.48 5.19 -21.07
N PHE A 211 -10.58 3.96 -20.58
CA PHE A 211 -9.90 2.84 -21.23
C PHE A 211 -10.56 2.59 -22.60
N PRO A 212 -9.78 2.31 -23.65
CA PRO A 212 -10.26 2.09 -25.01
C PRO A 212 -11.08 0.81 -25.18
#